data_AF-A0A916YY28-F1
#
_entry.id   AF-A0A916YY28-F1
#
_cell.length_a   1.000
_cell.length_b   1.000
_cell.length_c   1.000
_cell.angle_alpha   90.00
_cell.angle_beta   90.00
_cell.angle_gamma   90.00
#
_symmetry.space_group_name_H-M   'P 1'
#
loop_
_entity.id
_entity.type
_entity.pdbx_description
1 polymer ?
#
loop_
_entity_poly.entity_id
_entity_poly.type
_entity_poly.pdbx_seq_one_letter_code
_entity_poly.pdbx_strand_id
1 'polypeptide(L)'
;MKNFKTLTLAGALFLMAASCKDEADSVQPNQLLKAVPATFADQTSEFAFDFLKKHNATEKVDKNYFVSPLSLHVALGMLANGADGKTKEELTKGLRVSSDLTTTNQIYKDLIDNLPNSDPKVTNTIANSVWYRNTFSVEKSFLDILKTSFNAQTYAEDFNNAATVGKINNWASDNTNGKIKKVIEQIEPAHVMFLMNALYFKGDWKIPFKTENTQDANFTGINAKKTVKMMNMTEKVKYANRPDYQAIELAYGSGNYVMTILLPNEKSNVGSVINSLSASEWQNLNKALAEQKVIVGLPKFTVEYETNLNSVLSQMGMPTMFSDFADLSKISPPAGKLKVGFVKQNTFVAVDEKGTEAAAVTTIGIELTSAPILPEFICNRPFAFFISEKQSNTILFAGKIVNL
;
A
#
# COMPACT_ATOMS: atom_id res chain seq x y z
N MET A 1 12.11 -97.40 -18.50
CA MET A 1 13.56 -97.18 -18.70
C MET A 1 13.79 -95.71 -19.04
N LYS A 2 14.93 -95.14 -18.60
CA LYS A 2 15.52 -93.84 -18.99
C LYS A 2 14.76 -92.55 -18.59
N ASN A 3 15.35 -91.84 -17.63
CA ASN A 3 15.14 -90.40 -17.36
C ASN A 3 15.61 -89.54 -18.53
N PHE A 4 15.04 -88.35 -18.74
CA PHE A 4 15.79 -87.17 -19.22
C PHE A 4 15.09 -85.84 -18.88
N LYS A 5 15.70 -85.09 -17.94
CA LYS A 5 15.97 -83.63 -17.92
C LYS A 5 14.87 -82.57 -18.13
N THR A 6 14.58 -81.86 -17.02
CA THR A 6 14.60 -80.39 -16.83
C THR A 6 14.26 -79.44 -18.00
N LEU A 7 13.22 -78.60 -17.79
CA LEU A 7 13.38 -77.14 -17.90
C LEU A 7 12.41 -76.44 -16.94
N THR A 8 12.94 -75.57 -16.06
CA THR A 8 12.15 -74.80 -15.08
C THR A 8 11.87 -73.42 -15.65
N LEU A 9 10.60 -73.06 -15.85
CA LEU A 9 10.20 -71.71 -16.26
C LEU A 9 9.44 -71.04 -15.11
N ALA A 10 10.14 -70.27 -14.28
CA ALA A 10 9.55 -69.55 -13.17
C ALA A 10 8.97 -68.21 -13.65
N GLY A 11 7.64 -68.15 -13.81
CA GLY A 11 6.92 -66.90 -14.04
C GLY A 11 6.79 -66.10 -12.75
N ALA A 12 7.50 -64.98 -12.63
CA ALA A 12 7.37 -64.08 -11.50
C ALA A 12 6.18 -63.12 -11.71
N LEU A 13 5.13 -63.25 -10.88
CA LEU A 13 4.09 -62.23 -10.77
C LEU A 13 4.67 -60.97 -10.11
N PHE A 14 4.75 -59.86 -10.84
CA PHE A 14 4.98 -58.55 -10.25
C PHE A 14 3.68 -57.99 -9.67
N LEU A 15 3.56 -58.05 -8.34
CA LEU A 15 2.55 -57.28 -7.60
C LEU A 15 2.98 -55.80 -7.60
N MET A 16 2.26 -54.95 -8.33
CA MET A 16 2.42 -53.50 -8.19
C MET A 16 1.81 -53.05 -6.86
N ALA A 17 2.67 -52.69 -5.90
CA ALA A 17 2.25 -51.93 -4.74
C ALA A 17 2.01 -50.47 -5.16
N ALA A 18 0.75 -50.09 -5.32
CA ALA A 18 0.36 -48.70 -5.55
C ALA A 18 0.58 -47.88 -4.27
N SER A 19 1.76 -47.28 -4.15
CA SER A 19 2.05 -46.31 -3.10
C SER A 19 1.35 -45.00 -3.42
N CYS A 20 0.20 -44.75 -2.79
CA CYS A 20 -0.41 -43.42 -2.79
C CYS A 20 0.56 -42.46 -2.09
N LYS A 21 1.25 -41.63 -2.87
CA LYS A 21 1.82 -40.40 -2.33
C LYS A 21 0.66 -39.45 -2.07
N ASP A 22 0.44 -39.13 -0.80
CA ASP A 22 -0.27 -37.90 -0.46
C ASP A 22 0.57 -36.72 -0.98
N GLU A 23 0.10 -36.10 -2.07
CA GLU A 23 0.56 -34.77 -2.47
C GLU A 23 0.00 -33.75 -1.49
N ALA A 24 0.61 -33.72 -0.30
CA ALA A 24 0.56 -32.55 0.55
C ALA A 24 1.24 -31.41 -0.23
N ASP A 25 0.44 -30.47 -0.72
CA ASP A 25 0.90 -29.19 -1.29
C ASP A 25 1.69 -28.41 -0.23
N SER A 26 2.97 -28.75 -0.10
CA SER A 26 3.91 -28.06 0.74
C SER A 26 4.24 -26.73 0.08
N VAL A 27 3.40 -25.73 0.33
CA VAL A 27 3.68 -24.34 -0.03
C VAL A 27 5.00 -23.93 0.63
N GLN A 28 6.06 -23.93 -0.16
CA GLN A 28 7.37 -23.41 0.22
C GLN A 28 7.20 -21.97 0.75
N PRO A 29 7.77 -21.62 1.92
CA PRO A 29 7.76 -20.24 2.38
C PRO A 29 8.35 -19.30 1.33
N ASN A 30 7.61 -18.25 0.97
CA ASN A 30 7.95 -17.27 -0.07
C ASN A 30 9.44 -16.88 -0.07
N GLN A 31 10.16 -17.24 -1.14
CA GLN A 31 11.49 -16.69 -1.46
C GLN A 31 11.42 -15.34 -2.19
N LEU A 32 10.22 -14.76 -2.36
CA LEU A 32 9.91 -13.75 -3.39
C LEU A 32 9.94 -12.29 -2.93
N LEU A 33 10.59 -11.99 -1.81
CA LEU A 33 11.18 -10.67 -1.58
C LEU A 33 12.66 -10.89 -1.24
N LYS A 34 13.56 -10.41 -2.11
CA LYS A 34 14.89 -10.02 -1.62
C LYS A 34 14.63 -9.05 -0.48
N ALA A 35 15.11 -9.36 0.73
CA ALA A 35 14.83 -8.56 1.89
C ALA A 35 15.21 -7.10 1.62
N VAL A 36 14.20 -6.23 1.52
CA VAL A 36 14.39 -4.78 1.45
C VAL A 36 15.27 -4.43 2.64
N PRO A 37 16.43 -3.78 2.45
CA PRO A 37 17.37 -3.56 3.54
C PRO A 37 16.63 -2.91 4.71
N ALA A 38 16.79 -3.44 5.93
CA ALA A 38 16.03 -2.95 7.10
C ALA A 38 16.20 -1.43 7.29
N THR A 39 17.40 -0.91 6.96
CA THR A 39 17.68 0.53 6.90
C THR A 39 16.78 1.30 5.93
N PHE A 40 16.50 0.75 4.74
CA PHE A 40 15.59 1.35 3.76
C PHE A 40 14.12 1.23 4.18
N ALA A 41 13.72 0.10 4.77
CA ALA A 41 12.39 -0.08 5.34
C ALA A 41 12.10 0.93 6.46
N ASP A 42 13.09 1.19 7.33
CA ASP A 42 13.00 2.19 8.39
C ASP A 42 13.02 3.63 7.82
N GLN A 43 13.87 3.92 6.83
CA GLN A 43 13.91 5.22 6.15
C GLN A 43 12.58 5.57 5.46
N THR A 44 11.98 4.60 4.76
CA THR A 44 10.67 4.76 4.09
C THR A 44 9.51 4.83 5.08
N SER A 45 9.58 4.08 6.19
CA SER A 45 8.62 4.21 7.29
C SER A 45 8.69 5.60 7.93
N GLU A 46 9.88 6.12 8.21
CA GLU A 46 10.04 7.45 8.80
C GLU A 46 9.58 8.55 7.83
N PHE A 47 9.88 8.42 6.53
CA PHE A 47 9.31 9.27 5.48
C PHE A 47 7.77 9.24 5.50
N ALA A 48 7.17 8.05 5.62
CA ALA A 48 5.73 7.89 5.65
C ALA A 48 5.10 8.60 6.86
N PHE A 49 5.70 8.50 8.04
CA PHE A 49 5.21 9.18 9.24
C PHE A 49 5.45 10.70 9.22
N ASP A 50 6.58 11.17 8.68
CA ASP A 50 6.80 12.61 8.45
C ASP A 50 5.79 13.19 7.47
N PHE A 51 5.54 12.49 6.36
CA PHE A 51 4.51 12.84 5.39
C PHE A 51 3.13 12.90 6.05
N LEU A 52 2.75 11.88 6.82
CA LEU A 52 1.44 11.84 7.50
C LEU A 52 1.30 12.93 8.56
N LYS A 53 2.34 13.25 9.33
CA LYS A 53 2.35 14.38 10.28
C LYS A 53 2.08 15.71 9.55
N LYS A 54 2.82 15.99 8.48
CA LYS A 54 2.67 17.23 7.69
C LYS A 54 1.33 17.29 6.95
N HIS A 55 0.85 16.16 6.44
CA HIS A 55 -0.43 16.06 5.79
C HIS A 55 -1.60 16.26 6.78
N ASN A 56 -1.58 15.57 7.92
CA ASN A 56 -2.60 15.73 8.97
C ASN A 56 -2.61 17.12 9.60
N ALA A 57 -1.49 17.84 9.61
CA ALA A 57 -1.40 19.23 10.07
C ALA A 57 -1.86 20.28 9.03
N THR A 58 -1.98 19.90 7.74
CA THR A 58 -2.39 20.81 6.65
C THR A 58 -3.81 20.52 6.13
N GLU A 59 -4.29 19.29 6.25
CA GLU A 59 -5.65 18.90 5.93
C GLU A 59 -6.63 19.22 7.07
N LYS A 60 -7.90 19.42 6.74
CA LYS A 60 -8.97 19.69 7.72
C LYS A 60 -9.07 18.55 8.76
N VAL A 61 -9.28 18.93 10.01
CA VAL A 61 -9.37 17.98 11.14
C VAL A 61 -10.52 16.98 10.97
N ASP A 62 -11.64 17.42 10.39
CA ASP A 62 -12.89 16.68 10.20
C ASP A 62 -13.02 15.98 8.84
N LYS A 63 -11.98 16.04 7.99
CA LYS A 63 -11.96 15.37 6.69
C LYS A 63 -11.27 14.01 6.79
N ASN A 64 -11.93 12.96 6.32
CA ASN A 64 -11.30 11.67 6.06
C ASN A 64 -10.22 11.85 4.99
N TYR A 65 -9.07 11.18 5.16
CA TYR A 65 -8.09 11.07 4.08
C TYR A 65 -7.61 9.63 3.95
N PHE A 66 -7.13 9.33 2.75
CA PHE A 66 -6.40 8.11 2.44
C PHE A 66 -5.27 8.49 1.49
N VAL A 67 -4.04 8.13 1.81
CA VAL A 67 -2.84 8.50 1.05
C VAL A 67 -1.92 7.29 0.90
N SER A 68 -1.07 7.31 -0.12
CA SER A 68 -0.03 6.30 -0.32
C SER A 68 1.35 6.92 -0.16
N PRO A 69 2.00 6.71 1.00
CA PRO A 69 3.39 7.13 1.19
C PRO A 69 4.34 6.48 0.18
N LEU A 70 4.17 5.19 -0.10
CA LEU A 70 4.98 4.47 -1.09
C LEU A 70 4.87 5.07 -2.49
N SER A 71 3.64 5.32 -2.97
CA SER A 71 3.38 5.94 -4.27
C SER A 71 4.09 7.28 -4.42
N LEU A 72 4.01 8.11 -3.38
CA LEU A 72 4.66 9.42 -3.32
C LEU A 72 6.19 9.30 -3.29
N HIS A 73 6.73 8.38 -2.49
CA HIS A 73 8.18 8.12 -2.37
C HIS A 73 8.77 7.68 -3.71
N VAL A 74 8.10 6.74 -4.41
CA VAL A 74 8.47 6.28 -5.75
C VAL A 74 8.41 7.41 -6.79
N ALA A 75 7.34 8.22 -6.82
CA ALA A 75 7.19 9.32 -7.77
C ALA A 75 8.24 10.42 -7.58
N LEU A 76 8.57 10.76 -6.33
CA LEU A 76 9.66 11.68 -5.99
C LEU A 76 11.03 11.07 -6.27
N GLY A 77 11.18 9.75 -6.12
CA GLY A 77 12.37 8.99 -6.54
C GLY A 77 12.62 9.08 -8.04
N MET A 78 11.55 9.01 -8.86
CA MET A 78 11.66 9.29 -10.30
C MET A 78 12.15 10.73 -10.55
N LEU A 79 11.55 11.73 -9.88
CA LEU A 79 11.95 13.12 -10.01
C LEU A 79 13.41 13.38 -9.57
N ALA A 80 13.87 12.74 -8.49
CA ALA A 80 15.22 12.92 -7.95
C ALA A 80 16.34 12.49 -8.93
N ASN A 81 16.05 11.57 -9.86
CA ASN A 81 16.95 11.22 -10.95
C ASN A 81 17.02 12.31 -12.05
N GLY A 82 16.02 13.19 -12.11
CA GLY A 82 15.97 14.36 -13.00
C GLY A 82 16.59 15.62 -12.40
N ALA A 83 16.83 15.64 -11.09
CA ALA A 83 17.30 16.79 -10.34
C ALA A 83 18.83 16.86 -10.23
N ASP A 84 19.35 18.08 -10.01
CA ASP A 84 20.75 18.31 -9.60
C ASP A 84 20.84 19.36 -8.48
N GLY A 85 22.05 19.59 -7.97
CA GLY A 85 22.39 20.61 -6.97
C GLY A 85 21.47 20.58 -5.74
N LYS A 86 21.05 21.77 -5.30
CA LYS A 86 20.17 21.95 -4.13
C LYS A 86 18.82 21.25 -4.27
N THR A 87 18.29 21.12 -5.50
CA THR A 87 17.01 20.44 -5.73
C THR A 87 17.14 18.95 -5.47
N LYS A 88 18.25 18.33 -5.91
CA LYS A 88 18.56 16.93 -5.61
C LYS A 88 18.88 16.71 -4.13
N GLU A 89 19.63 17.60 -3.50
CA GLU A 89 19.93 17.53 -2.06
C GLU A 89 18.65 17.52 -1.22
N GLU A 90 17.75 18.48 -1.45
CA GLU A 90 16.45 18.56 -0.76
C GLU A 90 15.60 17.31 -0.99
N LEU A 91 15.47 16.85 -2.24
CA LEU A 91 14.72 15.63 -2.58
C LEU A 91 15.28 14.38 -1.89
N THR A 92 16.59 14.13 -1.97
CA THR A 92 17.21 12.93 -1.40
C THR A 92 17.19 12.94 0.13
N LYS A 93 17.38 14.11 0.75
CA LYS A 93 17.21 14.31 2.20
C LYS A 93 15.77 14.10 2.65
N GLY A 94 14.80 14.69 1.93
CA GLY A 94 13.37 14.54 2.20
C GLY A 94 12.91 13.08 2.09
N LEU A 95 13.37 12.37 1.06
CA LEU A 95 13.15 10.94 0.85
C LEU A 95 13.92 10.03 1.81
N ARG A 96 14.86 10.57 2.60
CA ARG A 96 15.73 9.86 3.53
C ARG A 96 16.62 8.81 2.84
N VAL A 97 17.06 9.08 1.61
CA VAL A 97 17.89 8.19 0.77
C VAL A 97 19.28 8.79 0.49
N SER A 98 20.19 7.98 -0.06
CA SER A 98 21.51 8.43 -0.54
C SER A 98 21.39 9.44 -1.69
N SER A 99 22.37 10.35 -1.79
CA SER A 99 22.54 11.25 -2.94
C SER A 99 23.04 10.52 -4.20
N ASP A 100 23.74 9.39 -4.02
CA ASP A 100 23.88 8.39 -5.08
C ASP A 100 22.61 7.53 -5.12
N LEU A 101 21.82 7.74 -6.17
CA LEU A 101 20.55 7.06 -6.38
C LEU A 101 20.72 5.64 -6.94
N THR A 102 21.92 5.18 -7.29
CA THR A 102 22.13 3.86 -7.93
C THR A 102 21.55 2.72 -7.10
N THR A 103 21.89 2.64 -5.81
CA THR A 103 21.33 1.63 -4.89
C THR A 103 19.84 1.86 -4.63
N THR A 104 19.42 3.11 -4.44
CA THR A 104 18.02 3.49 -4.23
C THR A 104 17.12 3.07 -5.39
N ASN A 105 17.56 3.28 -6.62
CA ASN A 105 16.88 2.88 -7.85
C ASN A 105 16.77 1.36 -7.99
N GLN A 106 17.80 0.60 -7.56
CA GLN A 106 17.69 -0.85 -7.51
C GLN A 106 16.67 -1.32 -6.45
N ILE A 107 16.59 -0.65 -5.30
CA ILE A 107 15.59 -0.97 -4.27
C ILE A 107 14.17 -0.60 -4.75
N TYR A 108 13.98 0.52 -5.44
CA TYR A 108 12.70 0.83 -6.10
C TYR A 108 12.32 -0.25 -7.12
N LYS A 109 13.27 -0.71 -7.94
CA LYS A 109 13.03 -1.81 -8.87
C LYS A 109 12.58 -3.07 -8.14
N ASP A 110 13.34 -3.49 -7.12
CA ASP A 110 13.02 -4.69 -6.34
C ASP A 110 11.65 -4.55 -5.64
N LEU A 111 11.25 -3.37 -5.18
CA LEU A 111 9.90 -3.12 -4.62
C LEU A 111 8.80 -3.22 -5.68
N ILE A 112 9.00 -2.60 -6.85
CA ILE A 112 8.02 -2.55 -7.95
C ILE A 112 7.83 -3.93 -8.58
N ASP A 113 8.90 -4.71 -8.73
CA ASP A 113 8.85 -6.06 -9.30
C ASP A 113 8.28 -7.09 -8.31
N ASN A 114 8.56 -6.96 -6.99
CA ASN A 114 8.22 -8.01 -6.02
C ASN A 114 6.94 -7.75 -5.20
N LEU A 115 6.59 -6.51 -4.86
CA LEU A 115 5.37 -6.26 -4.06
C LEU A 115 4.09 -6.80 -4.74
N PRO A 116 3.82 -6.56 -6.04
CA PRO A 116 2.67 -7.17 -6.75
C PRO A 116 2.60 -8.70 -6.62
N ASN A 117 3.75 -9.36 -6.46
CA ASN A 117 3.88 -10.81 -6.41
C ASN A 117 4.00 -11.38 -4.98
N SER A 118 3.96 -10.53 -3.95
CA SER A 118 4.17 -10.96 -2.55
C SER A 118 3.05 -11.87 -2.02
N ASP A 119 1.79 -11.70 -2.43
CA ASP A 119 0.69 -12.57 -1.99
C ASP A 119 -0.22 -12.92 -3.19
N PRO A 120 -0.30 -14.17 -3.64
CA PRO A 120 -1.09 -14.54 -4.82
C PRO A 120 -2.61 -14.39 -4.62
N LYS A 121 -3.07 -14.15 -3.37
CA LYS A 121 -4.46 -13.86 -3.04
C LYS A 121 -4.78 -12.36 -2.95
N VAL A 122 -3.81 -11.49 -3.25
CA VAL A 122 -3.96 -10.03 -3.21
C VAL A 122 -3.60 -9.45 -4.58
N THR A 123 -4.51 -8.70 -5.17
CA THR A 123 -4.20 -7.88 -6.34
C THR A 123 -3.55 -6.58 -5.87
N ASN A 124 -2.22 -6.50 -5.96
CA ASN A 124 -1.46 -5.26 -5.80
C ASN A 124 -0.86 -4.87 -7.16
N THR A 125 -0.89 -3.59 -7.52
CA THR A 125 -0.33 -3.09 -8.77
C THR A 125 0.39 -1.77 -8.52
N ILE A 126 1.66 -1.70 -8.96
CA ILE A 126 2.47 -0.49 -8.96
C ILE A 126 2.78 -0.13 -10.41
N ALA A 127 2.12 0.90 -10.93
CA ALA A 127 2.30 1.36 -12.30
C ALA A 127 2.93 2.75 -12.31
N ASN A 128 3.95 2.96 -13.14
CA ASN A 128 4.60 4.25 -13.33
C ASN A 128 4.49 4.68 -14.78
N SER A 129 4.31 5.98 -15.02
CA SER A 129 4.40 6.54 -16.37
C SER A 129 5.00 7.95 -16.41
N VAL A 130 5.58 8.26 -17.56
CA VAL A 130 6.17 9.55 -17.93
C VAL A 130 5.44 10.01 -19.18
N TRP A 131 4.69 11.10 -19.07
CA TRP A 131 4.04 11.74 -20.20
C TRP A 131 4.76 13.05 -20.46
N TYR A 132 5.28 13.26 -21.66
CA TYR A 132 5.95 14.52 -22.01
C TYR A 132 5.49 15.03 -23.36
N ARG A 133 5.57 16.36 -23.52
CA ARG A 133 5.24 17.02 -24.77
C ARG A 133 6.20 16.53 -25.86
N ASN A 134 5.68 16.03 -26.97
CA ASN A 134 6.48 15.49 -28.07
C ASN A 134 7.49 16.49 -28.69
N THR A 135 7.25 17.80 -28.57
CA THR A 135 8.20 18.87 -28.98
C THR A 135 9.20 19.27 -27.89
N PHE A 136 9.17 18.65 -26.72
CA PHE A 136 10.06 18.94 -25.60
C PHE A 136 11.20 17.92 -25.54
N SER A 137 12.44 18.41 -25.60
CA SER A 137 13.64 17.55 -25.54
C SER A 137 13.83 17.02 -24.13
N VAL A 138 13.87 15.70 -23.97
CA VAL A 138 14.14 15.02 -22.69
C VAL A 138 15.42 14.22 -22.82
N GLU A 139 16.27 14.27 -21.78
CA GLU A 139 17.48 13.48 -21.70
C GLU A 139 17.18 11.97 -21.76
N LYS A 140 17.83 11.28 -22.70
CA LYS A 140 17.63 9.83 -22.89
C LYS A 140 18.05 9.04 -21.66
N SER A 141 19.12 9.45 -20.98
CA SER A 141 19.61 8.82 -19.74
C SER A 141 18.57 8.83 -18.62
N PHE A 142 17.83 9.93 -18.47
CA PHE A 142 16.73 10.03 -17.51
C PHE A 142 15.58 9.06 -17.86
N LEU A 143 15.14 9.03 -19.12
CA LEU A 143 14.09 8.09 -19.57
C LEU A 143 14.53 6.63 -19.44
N ASP A 144 15.79 6.30 -19.75
CA ASP A 144 16.35 4.94 -19.61
C ASP A 144 16.37 4.50 -18.13
N ILE A 145 16.71 5.40 -17.19
CA ILE A 145 16.62 5.13 -15.74
C ILE A 145 15.17 4.88 -15.31
N LEU A 146 14.23 5.75 -15.71
CA LEU A 146 12.82 5.59 -15.32
C LEU A 146 12.21 4.29 -15.88
N LYS A 147 12.55 3.95 -17.13
CA LYS A 147 12.14 2.67 -17.73
C LYS A 147 12.74 1.46 -17.00
N THR A 148 14.03 1.51 -16.65
CA THR A 148 14.75 0.34 -16.10
C THR A 148 14.46 0.10 -14.63
N SER A 149 14.50 1.17 -13.82
CA SER A 149 14.43 1.09 -12.35
C SER A 149 13.02 1.29 -11.79
N PHE A 150 12.11 1.88 -12.56
CA PHE A 150 10.74 2.17 -12.11
C PHE A 150 9.67 1.48 -12.98
N ASN A 151 10.08 0.68 -13.97
CA ASN A 151 9.22 0.10 -15.01
C ASN A 151 8.31 1.16 -15.67
N ALA A 152 8.76 2.41 -15.77
CA ALA A 152 7.91 3.51 -16.19
C ALA A 152 7.59 3.47 -17.70
N GLN A 153 6.30 3.48 -18.03
CA GLN A 153 5.82 3.61 -19.40
C GLN A 153 6.02 5.04 -19.90
N THR A 154 6.60 5.20 -21.08
CA THR A 154 7.04 6.51 -21.58
C THR A 154 6.23 6.92 -22.81
N TYR A 155 5.58 8.09 -22.75
CA TYR A 155 4.66 8.59 -23.76
C TYR A 155 5.06 10.01 -24.21
N ALA A 156 5.44 10.14 -25.47
CA ALA A 156 5.64 11.43 -26.14
C ALA A 156 4.35 11.83 -26.85
N GLU A 157 3.63 12.82 -26.31
CA GLU A 157 2.28 13.18 -26.76
C GLU A 157 2.17 14.64 -27.16
N ASP A 158 1.23 14.96 -28.06
CA ASP A 158 0.89 16.36 -28.35
C ASP A 158 0.01 16.90 -27.22
N PHE A 159 0.57 17.80 -26.42
CA PHE A 159 -0.13 18.41 -25.28
C PHE A 159 -1.16 19.47 -25.71
N ASN A 160 -1.17 19.89 -26.98
CA ASN A 160 -2.21 20.75 -27.54
C ASN A 160 -3.44 19.95 -28.03
N ASN A 161 -3.29 18.63 -28.20
CA ASN A 161 -4.39 17.75 -28.59
C ASN A 161 -5.29 17.46 -27.37
N ALA A 162 -6.55 17.88 -27.44
CA ALA A 162 -7.53 17.66 -26.37
C ALA A 162 -7.73 16.18 -25.99
N ALA A 163 -7.46 15.24 -26.91
CA ALA A 163 -7.52 13.81 -26.62
C ALA A 163 -6.45 13.33 -25.62
N THR A 164 -5.35 14.07 -25.45
CA THR A 164 -4.23 13.69 -24.55
C THR A 164 -4.65 13.69 -23.08
N VAL A 165 -5.57 14.56 -22.67
CA VAL A 165 -6.22 14.51 -21.35
C VAL A 165 -6.94 13.17 -21.14
N GLY A 166 -7.67 12.72 -22.17
CA GLY A 166 -8.34 11.43 -22.17
C GLY A 166 -7.37 10.25 -22.05
N LYS A 167 -6.25 10.27 -22.77
CA LYS A 167 -5.20 9.23 -22.69
C LYS A 167 -4.62 9.11 -21.28
N ILE A 168 -4.27 10.23 -20.65
CA ILE A 168 -3.70 10.26 -19.29
C ILE A 168 -4.71 9.76 -18.25
N ASN A 169 -5.98 10.18 -18.37
CA ASN A 169 -7.05 9.72 -17.48
C ASN A 169 -7.38 8.24 -17.67
N ASN A 170 -7.39 7.73 -18.92
CA ASN A 170 -7.56 6.31 -19.22
C ASN A 170 -6.41 5.48 -18.64
N TRP A 171 -5.15 5.92 -18.78
CA TRP A 171 -4.01 5.23 -18.17
C TRP A 171 -4.16 5.11 -16.65
N ALA A 172 -4.60 6.17 -15.96
CA ALA A 172 -4.87 6.13 -14.53
C ALA A 172 -6.05 5.19 -14.20
N SER A 173 -7.10 5.19 -15.00
CA SER A 173 -8.26 4.30 -14.86
C SER A 173 -7.86 2.83 -15.01
N ASP A 174 -7.14 2.48 -16.06
CA ASP A 174 -6.76 1.11 -16.39
C ASP A 174 -5.83 0.53 -15.31
N ASN A 175 -4.82 1.29 -14.89
CA ASN A 175 -3.91 0.90 -13.82
C ASN A 175 -4.52 0.98 -12.40
N THR A 176 -5.78 1.40 -12.27
CA THR A 176 -6.52 1.38 -11.00
C THR A 176 -7.84 0.61 -11.08
N ASN A 177 -7.99 -0.25 -12.10
CA ASN A 177 -9.18 -1.08 -12.31
C ASN A 177 -10.49 -0.26 -12.28
N GLY A 178 -10.48 0.91 -12.94
CA GLY A 178 -11.59 1.84 -13.05
C GLY A 178 -11.94 2.62 -11.78
N LYS A 179 -11.11 2.57 -10.71
CA LYS A 179 -11.36 3.30 -9.46
C LYS A 179 -10.95 4.77 -9.53
N ILE A 180 -9.87 5.11 -10.23
CA ILE A 180 -9.40 6.49 -10.40
C ILE A 180 -9.54 6.90 -11.86
N LYS A 181 -10.74 7.33 -12.25
CA LYS A 181 -11.11 7.61 -13.65
C LYS A 181 -10.62 8.96 -14.18
N LYS A 182 -10.27 9.90 -13.30
CA LYS A 182 -9.85 11.26 -13.65
C LYS A 182 -8.76 11.71 -12.68
N VAL A 183 -7.61 12.07 -13.23
CA VAL A 183 -6.44 12.60 -12.51
C VAL A 183 -6.07 14.00 -12.99
N ILE A 184 -6.42 14.39 -14.22
CA ILE A 184 -6.29 15.76 -14.72
C ILE A 184 -7.56 16.23 -15.43
N GLU A 185 -7.82 17.53 -15.37
CA GLU A 185 -8.93 18.17 -16.08
C GLU A 185 -8.49 18.75 -17.42
N GLN A 186 -7.31 19.37 -17.45
CA GLN A 186 -6.70 20.00 -18.62
C GLN A 186 -5.18 19.98 -18.52
N ILE A 187 -4.50 20.26 -19.64
CA ILE A 187 -3.04 20.41 -19.71
C ILE A 187 -2.75 21.88 -20.00
N GLU A 188 -2.24 22.61 -19.00
CA GLU A 188 -1.79 23.99 -19.18
C GLU A 188 -0.67 24.13 -20.23
N PRO A 189 -0.59 25.26 -20.97
CA PRO A 189 0.49 25.54 -21.92
C PRO A 189 1.90 25.52 -21.31
N ALA A 190 2.03 25.63 -19.99
CA ALA A 190 3.30 25.52 -19.26
C ALA A 190 3.71 24.08 -18.91
N HIS A 191 2.80 23.10 -18.96
CA HIS A 191 3.14 21.70 -18.67
C HIS A 191 3.95 21.08 -19.81
N VAL A 192 5.13 20.57 -19.50
CA VAL A 192 6.00 19.86 -20.46
C VAL A 192 6.18 18.38 -20.13
N MET A 193 5.93 17.98 -18.88
CA MET A 193 6.04 16.61 -18.39
C MET A 193 5.12 16.35 -17.20
N PHE A 194 4.57 15.14 -17.11
CA PHE A 194 3.94 14.56 -15.92
C PHE A 194 4.67 13.27 -15.56
N LEU A 195 5.07 13.15 -14.29
CA LEU A 195 5.52 11.90 -13.68
C LEU A 195 4.37 11.34 -12.86
N MET A 196 3.94 10.12 -13.14
CA MET A 196 2.74 9.52 -12.55
C MET A 196 3.07 8.18 -11.92
N ASN A 197 2.60 7.98 -10.69
CA ASN A 197 2.52 6.67 -10.06
C ASN A 197 1.04 6.36 -9.76
N ALA A 198 0.60 5.16 -10.10
CA ALA A 198 -0.69 4.60 -9.72
C ALA A 198 -0.45 3.36 -8.86
N LEU A 199 -1.08 3.33 -7.68
CA LEU A 199 -1.03 2.21 -6.76
C LEU A 199 -2.46 1.68 -6.55
N TYR A 200 -2.69 0.42 -6.91
CA TYR A 200 -3.97 -0.25 -6.73
C TYR A 200 -3.80 -1.44 -5.79
N PHE A 201 -4.69 -1.56 -4.81
CA PHE A 201 -4.70 -2.66 -3.86
C PHE A 201 -6.12 -3.18 -3.68
N LYS A 202 -6.28 -4.49 -3.86
CA LYS A 202 -7.47 -5.25 -3.52
C LYS A 202 -7.02 -6.57 -2.91
N GLY A 203 -7.32 -6.77 -1.63
CA GLY A 203 -7.10 -8.03 -0.93
C GLY A 203 -8.36 -8.45 -0.20
N ASP A 204 -8.66 -9.74 -0.27
CA ASP A 204 -9.70 -10.34 0.56
C ASP A 204 -9.12 -10.61 1.96
N TRP A 205 -9.92 -10.49 3.01
CA TRP A 205 -9.46 -10.80 4.37
C TRP A 205 -9.06 -12.27 4.47
N LYS A 206 -7.95 -12.55 5.14
CA LYS A 206 -7.52 -13.92 5.46
C LYS A 206 -8.56 -14.65 6.33
N ILE A 207 -9.25 -13.91 7.18
CA ILE A 207 -10.47 -14.35 7.88
C ILE A 207 -11.55 -13.29 7.62
N PRO A 208 -12.55 -13.58 6.76
CA PRO A 208 -13.60 -12.62 6.46
C PRO A 208 -14.59 -12.49 7.63
N PHE A 209 -15.14 -11.29 7.77
CA PHE A 209 -16.35 -11.08 8.55
C PHE A 209 -17.52 -11.82 7.89
N LYS A 210 -18.49 -12.21 8.70
CA LYS A 210 -19.73 -12.82 8.24
C LYS A 210 -20.77 -11.73 7.98
N THR A 211 -21.38 -11.71 6.79
CA THR A 211 -22.38 -10.69 6.43
C THR A 211 -23.60 -10.74 7.35
N GLU A 212 -23.97 -11.92 7.86
CA GLU A 212 -24.99 -12.11 8.88
C GLU A 212 -24.67 -11.48 10.24
N ASN A 213 -23.39 -11.19 10.52
CA ASN A 213 -22.95 -10.48 11.73
C ASN A 213 -22.86 -8.96 11.54
N THR A 214 -23.07 -8.43 10.32
CA THR A 214 -23.05 -6.99 10.06
C THR A 214 -24.35 -6.35 10.54
N GLN A 215 -24.26 -5.41 11.47
CA GLN A 215 -25.41 -4.78 12.12
C GLN A 215 -25.33 -3.25 12.05
N ASP A 216 -26.46 -2.59 12.24
CA ASP A 216 -26.50 -1.14 12.41
C ASP A 216 -25.96 -0.78 13.80
N ALA A 217 -24.87 0.00 13.84
CA ALA A 217 -24.31 0.53 15.08
C ALA A 217 -24.02 2.02 14.93
N ASN A 218 -23.76 2.70 16.04
CA ASN A 218 -23.43 4.13 16.02
C ASN A 218 -21.92 4.36 15.88
N PHE A 219 -21.52 5.16 14.90
CA PHE A 219 -20.22 5.79 14.82
C PHE A 219 -20.31 7.22 15.35
N THR A 220 -19.51 7.55 16.36
CA THR A 220 -19.42 8.89 16.96
C THR A 220 -18.28 9.63 16.28
N GLY A 221 -18.56 10.28 15.14
CA GLY A 221 -17.58 11.08 14.41
C GLY A 221 -17.30 12.43 15.08
N ILE A 222 -16.35 13.19 14.53
CA ILE A 222 -16.02 14.53 15.02
C ILE A 222 -17.21 15.50 14.88
N ASN A 223 -17.95 15.40 13.77
CA ASN A 223 -19.01 16.36 13.46
C ASN A 223 -20.39 15.89 13.98
N ALA A 224 -20.65 14.58 13.96
CA ALA A 224 -21.92 14.01 14.38
C ALA A 224 -21.81 12.52 14.69
N LYS A 225 -22.78 12.03 15.47
CA LYS A 225 -23.07 10.60 15.63
C LYS A 225 -23.97 10.13 14.47
N LYS A 226 -23.62 9.02 13.83
CA LYS A 226 -24.36 8.43 12.70
C LYS A 226 -24.47 6.92 12.82
N THR A 227 -25.52 6.36 12.25
CA THR A 227 -25.66 4.91 12.09
C THR A 227 -24.82 4.41 10.91
N VAL A 228 -24.05 3.36 11.12
CA VAL A 228 -23.17 2.72 10.13
C VAL A 228 -23.37 1.21 10.15
N LYS A 229 -23.06 0.54 9.03
CA LYS A 229 -22.97 -0.92 8.96
C LYS A 229 -21.67 -1.39 9.61
N MET A 230 -21.76 -1.81 10.86
CA MET A 230 -20.65 -2.34 11.66
C MET A 230 -20.53 -3.85 11.41
N MET A 231 -19.38 -4.27 10.88
CA MET A 231 -19.05 -5.67 10.64
C MET A 231 -18.46 -6.24 11.94
N ASN A 232 -18.96 -7.39 12.40
CA ASN A 232 -18.59 -7.94 13.70
C ASN A 232 -18.03 -9.36 13.60
N MET A 233 -16.95 -9.64 14.34
CA MET A 233 -16.42 -10.99 14.54
C MET A 233 -15.80 -11.15 15.93
N THR A 234 -15.61 -12.40 16.36
CA THR A 234 -14.87 -12.71 17.60
C THR A 234 -13.84 -13.77 17.30
N GLU A 235 -12.62 -13.34 17.04
CA GLU A 235 -11.59 -14.16 16.41
C GLU A 235 -10.20 -13.91 17.02
N LYS A 236 -9.29 -14.86 16.80
CA LYS A 236 -7.85 -14.67 17.04
C LYS A 236 -7.27 -13.69 16.03
N VAL A 237 -6.92 -12.51 16.49
CA VAL A 237 -6.20 -11.47 15.74
C VAL A 237 -5.02 -11.00 16.56
N LYS A 238 -4.01 -10.37 15.94
CA LYS A 238 -3.03 -9.67 16.78
C LYS A 238 -3.67 -8.41 17.34
N TYR A 239 -3.47 -8.17 18.62
CA TYR A 239 -3.95 -7.00 19.33
C TYR A 239 -2.87 -6.44 20.26
N ALA A 240 -2.88 -5.13 20.44
CA ALA A 240 -2.06 -4.42 21.41
C ALA A 240 -2.90 -3.35 22.11
N ASN A 241 -2.73 -3.23 23.43
CA ASN A 241 -3.23 -2.10 24.19
C ASN A 241 -2.05 -1.17 24.52
N ARG A 242 -2.08 0.07 24.04
CA ARG A 242 -1.03 1.09 24.26
C ARG A 242 -1.60 2.21 25.14
N PRO A 243 -0.76 3.07 25.76
CA PRO A 243 -1.24 4.13 26.65
C PRO A 243 -2.30 5.04 26.04
N ASP A 244 -2.17 5.39 24.75
CA ASP A 244 -3.04 6.36 24.06
C ASP A 244 -4.02 5.75 23.05
N TYR A 245 -3.85 4.46 22.69
CA TYR A 245 -4.65 3.80 21.66
C TYR A 245 -4.64 2.27 21.82
N GLN A 246 -5.68 1.61 21.33
CA GLN A 246 -5.66 0.17 21.04
C GLN A 246 -5.24 -0.03 19.58
N ALA A 247 -4.70 -1.21 19.25
CA ALA A 247 -4.42 -1.58 17.86
C ALA A 247 -4.77 -3.04 17.56
N ILE A 248 -5.15 -3.32 16.31
CA ILE A 248 -5.25 -4.67 15.75
C ILE A 248 -4.54 -4.79 14.40
N GLU A 249 -4.11 -6.01 14.07
CA GLU A 249 -3.61 -6.40 12.73
C GLU A 249 -4.62 -7.38 12.10
N LEU A 250 -5.26 -6.98 10.99
CA LEU A 250 -6.13 -7.82 10.17
C LEU A 250 -5.38 -8.23 8.90
N ALA A 251 -5.15 -9.53 8.71
CA ALA A 251 -4.41 -10.05 7.57
C ALA A 251 -5.29 -10.15 6.31
N TYR A 252 -4.69 -9.89 5.15
CA TYR A 252 -5.27 -10.16 3.83
C TYR A 252 -4.70 -11.45 3.24
N GLY A 253 -5.46 -12.12 2.37
CA GLY A 253 -4.99 -13.19 1.50
C GLY A 253 -4.31 -14.35 2.25
N SER A 254 -3.06 -14.61 1.90
CA SER A 254 -2.20 -15.61 2.55
C SER A 254 -1.62 -15.09 3.87
N GLY A 255 -1.50 -13.78 4.00
CA GLY A 255 -1.16 -13.07 5.24
C GLY A 255 0.09 -12.21 5.17
N ASN A 256 0.62 -11.95 3.96
CA ASN A 256 1.80 -11.10 3.77
C ASN A 256 1.44 -9.61 3.76
N TYR A 257 0.20 -9.28 3.39
CA TYR A 257 -0.39 -7.96 3.56
C TYR A 257 -1.30 -7.90 4.78
N VAL A 258 -1.31 -6.76 5.47
CA VAL A 258 -2.16 -6.51 6.64
C VAL A 258 -2.77 -5.11 6.61
N MET A 259 -3.96 -4.97 7.19
CA MET A 259 -4.45 -3.69 7.68
C MET A 259 -4.18 -3.60 9.19
N THR A 260 -3.34 -2.65 9.60
CA THR A 260 -3.16 -2.29 11.01
C THR A 260 -4.05 -1.10 11.33
N ILE A 261 -4.94 -1.24 12.31
CA ILE A 261 -5.91 -0.20 12.71
C ILE A 261 -5.54 0.31 14.10
N LEU A 262 -5.43 1.64 14.25
CA LEU A 262 -5.14 2.32 15.51
C LEU A 262 -6.39 3.07 15.97
N LEU A 263 -6.94 2.65 17.11
CA LEU A 263 -8.15 3.22 17.71
C LEU A 263 -7.77 4.00 18.98
N PRO A 264 -7.76 5.35 18.95
CA PRO A 264 -7.48 6.17 20.13
C PRO A 264 -8.36 5.80 21.33
N ASN A 265 -7.81 5.90 22.53
CA ASN A 265 -8.59 5.84 23.76
C ASN A 265 -9.43 7.13 23.94
N GLU A 266 -10.28 7.17 24.97
CA GLU A 266 -11.17 8.31 25.24
C GLU A 266 -10.45 9.62 25.64
N LYS A 267 -9.17 9.55 26.00
CA LYS A 267 -8.33 10.69 26.40
C LYS A 267 -7.43 11.20 25.27
N SER A 268 -7.48 10.54 24.12
CA SER A 268 -6.64 10.81 22.95
C SER A 268 -7.51 11.05 21.71
N ASN A 269 -6.88 11.40 20.59
CA ASN A 269 -7.55 11.58 19.31
C ASN A 269 -6.66 11.06 18.18
N VAL A 270 -7.29 10.78 17.03
CA VAL A 270 -6.60 10.16 15.88
C VAL A 270 -5.44 11.02 15.36
N GLY A 271 -5.54 12.34 15.41
CA GLY A 271 -4.48 13.26 15.00
C GLY A 271 -3.26 13.19 15.92
N SER A 272 -3.47 13.14 17.24
CA SER A 272 -2.39 12.94 18.22
C SER A 272 -1.72 11.57 18.05
N VAL A 273 -2.49 10.51 17.80
CA VAL A 273 -1.94 9.17 17.53
C VAL A 273 -1.07 9.18 16.27
N ILE A 274 -1.56 9.74 15.15
CA ILE A 274 -0.77 9.90 13.91
C ILE A 274 0.52 10.69 14.17
N ASN A 275 0.44 11.75 14.97
CA ASN A 275 1.60 12.60 15.26
C ASN A 275 2.66 11.92 16.15
N SER A 276 2.29 10.89 16.92
CA SER A 276 3.23 10.12 17.76
C SER A 276 4.02 9.04 16.99
N LEU A 277 3.59 8.70 15.76
CA LEU A 277 4.22 7.63 14.99
C LEU A 277 5.62 7.98 14.49
N SER A 278 6.47 6.97 14.43
CA SER A 278 7.84 6.98 13.89
C SER A 278 8.19 5.54 13.50
N ALA A 279 9.26 5.31 12.74
CA ALA A 279 9.75 3.97 12.44
C ALA A 279 10.02 3.17 13.73
N SER A 280 10.58 3.81 14.75
CA SER A 280 10.81 3.18 16.06
C SER A 280 9.51 2.82 16.78
N GLU A 281 8.53 3.71 16.84
CA GLU A 281 7.23 3.41 17.47
C GLU A 281 6.45 2.35 16.67
N TRP A 282 6.57 2.34 15.34
CA TRP A 282 5.98 1.30 14.49
C TRP A 282 6.60 -0.08 14.75
N GLN A 283 7.94 -0.16 14.86
CA GLN A 283 8.62 -1.39 15.29
C GLN A 283 8.19 -1.83 16.69
N ASN A 284 8.00 -0.90 17.63
CA ASN A 284 7.55 -1.20 18.99
C ASN A 284 6.10 -1.71 19.01
N LEU A 285 5.23 -1.11 18.20
CA LEU A 285 3.86 -1.59 17.98
C LEU A 285 3.84 -3.00 17.39
N ASN A 286 4.65 -3.25 16.34
CA ASN A 286 4.75 -4.57 15.70
C ASN A 286 5.24 -5.67 16.65
N LYS A 287 6.07 -5.32 17.66
CA LYS A 287 6.48 -6.22 18.75
C LYS A 287 5.42 -6.39 19.84
N ALA A 288 4.58 -5.38 20.07
CA ALA A 288 3.51 -5.41 21.07
C ALA A 288 2.22 -6.11 20.58
N LEU A 289 2.02 -6.18 19.26
CA LEU A 289 0.90 -6.88 18.61
C LEU A 289 1.03 -8.41 18.82
N ALA A 290 0.23 -8.96 19.73
CA ALA A 290 0.21 -10.39 20.08
C ALA A 290 -1.14 -11.05 19.73
N GLU A 291 -1.10 -12.28 19.19
CA GLU A 291 -2.32 -13.03 18.84
C GLU A 291 -3.15 -13.36 20.10
N GLN A 292 -4.40 -12.94 20.11
CA GLN A 292 -5.38 -13.25 21.15
C GLN A 292 -6.80 -13.18 20.59
N LYS A 293 -7.77 -13.79 21.29
CA LYS A 293 -9.17 -13.76 20.87
C LYS A 293 -9.81 -12.42 21.26
N VAL A 294 -10.27 -11.65 20.27
CA VAL A 294 -10.78 -10.27 20.44
C VAL A 294 -12.15 -10.15 19.79
N ILE A 295 -13.04 -9.36 20.41
CA ILE A 295 -14.31 -8.94 19.79
C ILE A 295 -14.00 -7.73 18.92
N VAL A 296 -14.11 -7.88 17.61
CA VAL A 296 -13.76 -6.85 16.61
C VAL A 296 -15.02 -6.31 15.96
N GLY A 297 -15.18 -4.99 16.02
CA GLY A 297 -16.19 -4.24 15.27
C GLY A 297 -15.51 -3.24 14.33
N LEU A 298 -15.70 -3.38 13.02
CA LEU A 298 -15.14 -2.50 11.99
C LEU A 298 -16.27 -1.99 11.09
N PRO A 299 -16.52 -0.67 10.98
CA PRO A 299 -17.52 -0.18 10.04
C PRO A 299 -17.11 -0.44 8.59
N LYS A 300 -18.09 -0.68 7.73
CA LYS A 300 -17.91 -0.51 6.28
C LYS A 300 -17.59 0.94 5.98
N PHE A 301 -16.65 1.18 5.08
CA PHE A 301 -16.38 2.52 4.56
C PHE A 301 -15.86 2.48 3.13
N THR A 302 -15.98 3.61 2.45
CA THR A 302 -15.30 3.88 1.18
C THR A 302 -14.79 5.31 1.24
N VAL A 303 -13.53 5.51 0.85
CA VAL A 303 -12.88 6.82 0.80
C VAL A 303 -12.26 6.99 -0.58
N GLU A 304 -12.82 7.93 -1.33
CA GLU A 304 -12.17 8.58 -2.47
C GLU A 304 -11.50 9.85 -1.96
N TYR A 305 -10.22 10.04 -2.29
CA TYR A 305 -9.46 11.18 -1.82
C TYR A 305 -8.53 11.73 -2.89
N GLU A 306 -8.52 13.06 -3.03
CA GLU A 306 -7.59 13.81 -3.88
C GLU A 306 -6.94 14.92 -3.04
N THR A 307 -5.63 15.10 -3.21
CA THR A 307 -4.89 16.18 -2.55
C THR A 307 -3.70 16.68 -3.39
N ASN A 308 -3.47 17.99 -3.35
CA ASN A 308 -2.23 18.61 -3.82
C ASN A 308 -1.22 18.68 -2.67
N LEU A 309 0.01 18.23 -2.92
CA LEU A 309 1.02 17.99 -1.90
C LEU A 309 2.14 19.05 -1.87
N ASN A 310 2.09 20.08 -2.72
CA ASN A 310 3.12 21.13 -2.79
C ASN A 310 3.47 21.74 -1.42
N SER A 311 2.46 22.12 -0.63
CA SER A 311 2.67 22.68 0.71
C SER A 311 3.24 21.65 1.70
N VAL A 312 2.74 20.42 1.65
CA VAL A 312 3.23 19.30 2.48
C VAL A 312 4.71 19.03 2.20
N LEU A 313 5.08 18.87 0.92
CA LEU A 313 6.45 18.59 0.50
C LEU A 313 7.41 19.76 0.76
N SER A 314 6.94 21.00 0.58
CA SER A 314 7.70 22.19 0.98
C SER A 314 8.00 22.19 2.49
N GLN A 315 7.02 21.84 3.32
CA GLN A 315 7.19 21.70 4.78
C GLN A 315 7.98 20.45 5.21
N MET A 316 8.16 19.47 4.33
CA MET A 316 9.08 18.34 4.49
C MET A 316 10.52 18.69 4.05
N GLY A 317 10.79 19.95 3.68
CA GLY A 317 12.12 20.41 3.31
C GLY A 317 12.47 20.28 1.82
N MET A 318 11.45 20.15 0.95
CA MET A 318 11.60 20.15 -0.52
C MET A 318 10.96 21.37 -1.20
N PRO A 319 11.20 22.63 -0.78
CA PRO A 319 10.61 23.80 -1.42
C PRO A 319 11.22 24.14 -2.79
N THR A 320 12.50 23.85 -3.04
CA THR A 320 13.21 24.38 -4.22
C THR A 320 12.62 23.85 -5.52
N MET A 321 12.16 22.60 -5.55
CA MET A 321 11.52 21.96 -6.73
C MET A 321 10.29 22.71 -7.26
N PHE A 322 9.61 23.51 -6.43
CA PHE A 322 8.43 24.30 -6.80
C PHE A 322 8.76 25.76 -7.21
N SER A 323 10.03 26.14 -7.11
CA SER A 323 10.51 27.51 -7.34
C SER A 323 11.23 27.67 -8.69
N ASP A 324 11.47 28.90 -9.13
CA ASP A 324 12.29 29.18 -10.32
C ASP A 324 13.79 28.87 -10.12
N PHE A 325 14.20 28.50 -8.90
CA PHE A 325 15.53 27.97 -8.59
C PHE A 325 15.63 26.45 -8.70
N ALA A 326 14.59 25.78 -9.18
CA ALA A 326 14.60 24.34 -9.42
C ALA A 326 15.66 23.96 -10.48
N ASP A 327 16.53 23.03 -10.11
CA ASP A 327 17.50 22.41 -11.00
C ASP A 327 17.02 21.01 -11.35
N LEU A 328 16.30 20.93 -12.48
CA LEU A 328 15.89 19.69 -13.13
C LEU A 328 16.66 19.49 -14.45
N SER A 329 17.92 19.92 -14.50
CA SER A 329 18.76 19.90 -15.71
C SER A 329 19.05 18.49 -16.24
N LYS A 330 18.87 17.43 -15.43
CA LYS A 330 18.96 16.04 -15.91
C LYS A 330 17.68 15.57 -16.61
N ILE A 331 16.58 16.32 -16.55
CA ILE A 331 15.40 16.10 -17.39
C ILE A 331 15.60 16.77 -18.75
N SER A 332 16.00 18.05 -18.75
CA SER A 332 16.27 18.82 -19.96
C SER A 332 17.22 20.00 -19.66
N PRO A 333 18.38 20.12 -20.33
CA PRO A 333 19.30 21.23 -20.12
C PRO A 333 18.83 22.56 -20.74
N PRO A 334 19.32 23.72 -20.25
CA PRO A 334 20.06 23.95 -19.02
C PRO A 334 19.16 24.12 -17.77
N ALA A 335 19.78 24.14 -16.59
CA ALA A 335 19.15 24.36 -15.29
C ALA A 335 18.30 25.64 -15.20
N GLY A 336 17.36 25.70 -14.24
CA GLY A 336 16.51 26.87 -13.99
C GLY A 336 15.39 27.11 -15.02
N LYS A 337 15.19 26.20 -15.99
CA LYS A 337 14.12 26.29 -17.00
C LYS A 337 12.88 25.45 -16.68
N LEU A 338 12.94 24.60 -15.66
CA LEU A 338 11.90 23.66 -15.29
C LEU A 338 11.67 23.71 -13.78
N LYS A 339 10.41 23.69 -13.37
CA LYS A 339 9.99 23.50 -11.98
C LYS A 339 8.76 22.60 -11.94
N VAL A 340 8.52 21.98 -10.80
CA VAL A 340 7.32 21.17 -10.57
C VAL A 340 6.15 22.12 -10.31
N GLY A 341 5.15 22.10 -11.19
CA GLY A 341 3.92 22.87 -11.01
C GLY A 341 3.07 22.33 -9.86
N PHE A 342 2.84 21.02 -9.85
CA PHE A 342 2.12 20.35 -8.77
C PHE A 342 2.62 18.93 -8.52
N VAL A 343 2.43 18.43 -7.30
CA VAL A 343 2.40 17.01 -7.00
C VAL A 343 1.01 16.70 -6.46
N LYS A 344 0.26 15.84 -7.17
CA LYS A 344 -1.10 15.46 -6.78
C LYS A 344 -1.17 13.96 -6.54
N GLN A 345 -1.91 13.56 -5.52
CA GLN A 345 -2.23 12.16 -5.27
C GLN A 345 -3.74 11.96 -5.23
N ASN A 346 -4.17 10.94 -5.97
CA ASN A 346 -5.53 10.41 -5.97
C ASN A 346 -5.47 9.01 -5.37
N THR A 347 -6.42 8.67 -4.49
CA THR A 347 -6.52 7.35 -3.87
C THR A 347 -7.97 6.89 -3.76
N PHE A 348 -8.15 5.58 -3.66
CA PHE A 348 -9.42 4.91 -3.42
C PHE A 348 -9.20 3.77 -2.42
N VAL A 349 -10.06 3.65 -1.41
CA VAL A 349 -10.19 2.43 -0.59
C VAL A 349 -11.65 2.13 -0.32
N ALA A 350 -12.01 0.85 -0.37
CA ALA A 350 -13.29 0.34 0.11
C ALA A 350 -13.03 -0.84 1.06
N VAL A 351 -13.82 -0.93 2.13
CA VAL A 351 -13.72 -1.99 3.14
C VAL A 351 -15.11 -2.59 3.37
N ASP A 352 -15.22 -3.90 3.13
CA ASP A 352 -16.42 -4.72 3.36
C ASP A 352 -16.10 -6.01 4.13
N GLU A 353 -17.11 -6.88 4.32
CA GLU A 353 -16.97 -8.07 5.18
C GLU A 353 -15.91 -9.06 4.70
N LYS A 354 -15.66 -9.12 3.40
CA LYS A 354 -14.81 -10.14 2.79
C LYS A 354 -13.50 -9.54 2.30
N GLY A 355 -13.47 -8.22 2.12
CA GLY A 355 -12.66 -7.54 1.13
C GLY A 355 -13.36 -7.60 -0.24
N THR A 356 -13.62 -8.83 -0.74
CA THR A 356 -14.47 -9.29 -1.88
C THR A 356 -14.53 -10.85 -1.79
N GLU A 357 -15.21 -11.67 -2.62
CA GLU A 357 -16.68 -11.84 -2.70
C GLU A 357 -17.10 -13.23 -2.10
N ALA A 358 -18.40 -13.56 -2.05
CA ALA A 358 -19.02 -14.42 -1.03
C ALA A 358 -19.02 -15.95 -1.25
N ALA A 359 -19.07 -16.69 -0.13
CA ALA A 359 -19.94 -17.86 0.10
C ALA A 359 -20.09 -18.17 1.62
N ALA A 360 -21.11 -18.94 2.01
CA ALA A 360 -21.42 -19.41 3.38
C ALA A 360 -22.34 -20.67 3.30
N VAL A 361 -22.88 -21.36 4.33
CA VAL A 361 -23.09 -21.12 5.79
C VAL A 361 -23.14 -22.49 6.53
N THR A 362 -22.79 -22.55 7.84
CA THR A 362 -23.50 -23.28 8.97
C THR A 362 -22.55 -23.83 10.06
N THR A 363 -23.00 -23.86 11.32
CA THR A 363 -22.34 -24.54 12.47
C THR A 363 -23.37 -24.88 13.58
N ILE A 364 -23.14 -25.94 14.38
CA ILE A 364 -23.94 -26.36 15.55
C ILE A 364 -23.24 -25.93 16.85
N GLY A 365 -23.99 -25.49 17.87
CA GLY A 365 -23.44 -24.97 19.13
C GLY A 365 -23.52 -25.93 20.33
N ILE A 366 -22.53 -25.84 21.22
CA ILE A 366 -22.51 -26.38 22.59
C ILE A 366 -21.98 -25.26 23.50
N GLU A 367 -22.55 -25.09 24.70
CA GLU A 367 -22.30 -23.95 25.59
C GLU A 367 -21.26 -24.24 26.70
N LEU A 368 -20.66 -23.18 27.24
CA LEU A 368 -19.74 -23.21 28.39
C LEU A 368 -20.37 -22.54 29.62
N THR A 369 -20.03 -23.01 30.81
CA THR A 369 -20.57 -22.51 32.09
C THR A 369 -19.87 -21.26 32.63
N SER A 370 -18.81 -20.78 31.98
CA SER A 370 -18.21 -19.46 32.22
C SER A 370 -17.57 -18.91 30.95
N ALA A 371 -17.73 -17.61 30.70
CA ALA A 371 -17.15 -16.94 29.53
C ALA A 371 -15.89 -16.17 29.93
N PRO A 372 -14.75 -16.34 29.22
CA PRO A 372 -13.59 -15.48 29.43
C PRO A 372 -13.90 -14.04 28.99
N ILE A 373 -13.46 -13.05 29.77
CA ILE A 373 -13.54 -11.64 29.40
C ILE A 373 -12.56 -11.41 28.23
N LEU A 374 -13.10 -11.15 27.04
CA LEU A 374 -12.32 -10.86 25.84
C LEU A 374 -12.09 -9.35 25.69
N PRO A 375 -10.94 -8.90 25.15
CA PRO A 375 -10.77 -7.51 24.75
C PRO A 375 -11.79 -7.14 23.65
N GLU A 376 -12.29 -5.90 23.73
CA GLU A 376 -13.12 -5.31 22.68
C GLU A 376 -12.31 -4.29 21.87
N PHE A 377 -12.41 -4.37 20.54
CA PHE A 377 -11.87 -3.41 19.59
C PHE A 377 -12.97 -2.99 18.63
N ILE A 378 -13.77 -1.99 19.04
CA ILE A 378 -14.92 -1.51 18.28
C ILE A 378 -14.61 -0.12 17.71
N CYS A 379 -14.47 -0.03 16.39
CA CYS A 379 -14.20 1.21 15.64
C CYS A 379 -15.46 2.10 15.52
N ASN A 380 -16.03 2.48 16.67
CA ASN A 380 -17.22 3.33 16.81
C ASN A 380 -16.92 4.83 16.95
N ARG A 381 -15.68 5.24 16.70
CA ARG A 381 -15.12 6.60 16.86
C ARG A 381 -13.90 6.76 15.94
N PRO A 382 -13.35 7.98 15.73
CA PRO A 382 -12.26 8.20 14.78
C PRO A 382 -11.05 7.29 14.98
N PHE A 383 -10.53 6.74 13.89
CA PHE A 383 -9.40 5.80 13.88
C PHE A 383 -8.45 6.04 12.71
N ALA A 384 -7.20 5.65 12.88
CA ALA A 384 -6.21 5.60 11.79
C ALA A 384 -6.06 4.16 11.30
N PHE A 385 -5.71 3.97 10.04
CA PHE A 385 -5.46 2.65 9.48
C PHE A 385 -4.32 2.69 8.45
N PHE A 386 -3.60 1.58 8.35
CA PHE A 386 -2.40 1.42 7.53
C PHE A 386 -2.49 0.10 6.78
N ILE A 387 -2.16 0.10 5.48
CA ILE A 387 -2.00 -1.12 4.70
C ILE A 387 -0.51 -1.29 4.43
N SER A 388 0.06 -2.40 4.90
CA SER A 388 1.49 -2.68 4.81
C SER A 388 1.81 -4.11 4.43
N GLU A 389 2.96 -4.33 3.81
CA GLU A 389 3.54 -5.64 3.54
C GLU A 389 4.51 -6.00 4.68
N LYS A 390 4.43 -7.24 5.20
CA LYS A 390 5.08 -7.64 6.44
C LYS A 390 6.56 -7.98 6.32
N GLN A 391 7.01 -8.55 5.20
CA GLN A 391 8.39 -9.00 5.04
C GLN A 391 9.34 -7.81 4.83
N SER A 392 8.91 -6.84 4.03
CA SER A 392 9.61 -5.58 3.77
C SER A 392 9.29 -4.47 4.78
N ASN A 393 8.28 -4.66 5.63
CA ASN A 393 7.72 -3.63 6.51
C ASN A 393 7.28 -2.35 5.76
N THR A 394 6.99 -2.46 4.46
CA THR A 394 6.63 -1.31 3.61
C THR A 394 5.20 -0.85 3.88
N ILE A 395 5.01 0.44 4.20
CA ILE A 395 3.69 1.06 4.33
C ILE A 395 3.21 1.51 2.94
N LEU A 396 2.31 0.74 2.33
CA LEU A 396 1.75 1.04 1.01
C LEU A 396 0.75 2.21 1.11
N PHE A 397 -0.12 2.18 2.11
CA PHE A 397 -1.16 3.19 2.32
C PHE A 397 -1.38 3.50 3.79
N ALA A 398 -1.91 4.70 4.06
CA ALA A 398 -2.33 5.14 5.37
C ALA A 398 -3.53 6.10 5.26
N GLY A 399 -4.43 6.07 6.24
CA GLY A 399 -5.60 6.94 6.25
C GLY A 399 -6.15 7.19 7.64
N LYS A 400 -7.08 8.15 7.73
CA LYS A 400 -7.90 8.39 8.93
C LYS A 400 -9.38 8.43 8.56
N ILE A 401 -10.18 7.79 9.39
CA ILE A 401 -11.64 7.95 9.39
C ILE A 401 -11.98 8.80 10.61
N VAL A 402 -12.61 9.95 10.37
CA VAL A 402 -13.05 10.92 11.40
C VAL A 402 -14.56 11.15 11.36
N ASN A 403 -15.20 10.89 10.21
CA ASN A 403 -16.63 10.90 10.00
C ASN A 403 -17.00 9.74 9.05
N LEU A 404 -18.19 9.17 9.18
CA LEU A 404 -18.81 8.24 8.21
C LEU A 404 -20.20 8.76 7.81
#